data_AF-A0A7S4FLN0-F1
#
_entry.id   AF-A0A7S4FLN0-F1
#
_cell.length_a   1.000
_cell.length_b   1.000
_cell.length_c   1.000
_cell.angle_alpha   90.00
_cell.angle_beta   90.00
_cell.angle_gamma   90.00
#
_symmetry.space_group_name_H-M   'P 1'
#
loop_
_entity.id
_entity.type
_entity.pdbx_description
1 polymer ?
#
loop_
_entity_poly.entity_id
_entity_poly.type
_entity_poly.pdbx_seq_one_letter_code
_entity_poly.pdbx_strand_id
1 'polypeptide(L)'
;AEPGARSIMLPGPGSHLVLPDYMSPASMGLVWFTADGRVLYLLPWEGSTIAGTTDKPGEVTFEPRASREEVRFILSECNRVLRTPMDESTIRSCWCGLRPLVRDPNADPSDTKAISRDHVVEVLSP
;
A
#
# COMPACT_ATOMS: atom_id res chain seq x y z
N ALA A 1 8.68 14.54 -23.94
CA ALA A 1 8.60 15.14 -22.60
C ALA A 1 9.21 16.54 -22.71
N GLU A 2 8.52 17.57 -22.20
CA GLU A 2 9.06 18.92 -22.16
C GLU A 2 10.24 18.99 -21.18
N PRO A 3 11.45 19.38 -21.64
CA PRO A 3 12.59 19.52 -20.75
C PRO A 3 12.31 20.62 -19.72
N GLY A 4 12.22 20.27 -18.44
CA GLY A 4 12.02 21.22 -17.33
C GLY A 4 10.62 21.22 -16.70
N ALA A 5 9.69 20.39 -17.18
CA ALA A 5 8.40 20.22 -16.51
C ALA A 5 8.57 19.70 -15.07
N ARG A 6 7.88 20.32 -14.11
CA ARG A 6 7.91 19.94 -12.69
C ARG A 6 7.29 18.55 -12.53
N SER A 7 8.00 17.61 -11.89
CA SER A 7 7.43 16.30 -11.59
C SER A 7 6.29 16.44 -10.59
N ILE A 8 5.07 16.14 -11.04
CA ILE A 8 3.87 16.09 -10.21
C ILE A 8 3.56 14.67 -9.71
N MET A 9 4.28 13.66 -10.20
CA MET A 9 4.06 12.27 -9.82
C MET A 9 4.87 11.90 -8.58
N LEU A 10 4.19 11.30 -7.61
CA LEU A 10 4.75 10.75 -6.38
C LEU A 10 4.44 9.25 -6.33
N PRO A 11 5.42 8.37 -6.58
CA PRO A 11 5.22 6.93 -6.49
C PRO A 11 4.99 6.50 -5.04
N GLY A 12 3.86 5.84 -4.79
CA GLY A 12 3.53 5.27 -3.49
C GLY A 12 3.54 3.74 -3.54
N PRO A 13 4.65 3.05 -3.22
CA PRO A 13 4.66 1.60 -3.07
C PRO A 13 3.61 1.12 -2.07
N GLY A 14 2.99 0.00 -2.41
CA GLY A 14 1.99 -0.67 -1.59
C GLY A 14 2.20 -2.17 -1.64
N SER A 15 2.61 -2.73 -0.51
CA SER A 15 2.90 -4.15 -0.35
C SER A 15 1.73 -4.89 0.28
N HIS A 16 1.56 -6.16 -0.12
CA HIS A 16 0.59 -7.09 0.44
C HIS A 16 1.21 -8.46 0.65
N LEU A 17 0.68 -9.19 1.63
CA LEU A 17 1.06 -10.57 1.93
C LEU A 17 -0.08 -11.52 1.56
N VAL A 18 0.26 -12.65 0.93
CA VAL A 18 -0.63 -13.81 0.80
C VAL A 18 -0.36 -14.76 1.94
N LEU A 19 -1.40 -15.08 2.68
CA LEU A 19 -1.41 -15.92 3.88
C LEU A 19 -2.31 -17.15 3.66
N PRO A 20 -2.19 -18.19 4.50
CA PRO A 20 -3.12 -19.31 4.50
C PRO A 20 -4.57 -18.87 4.70
N ASP A 21 -5.50 -19.60 4.10
CA ASP A 21 -6.95 -19.36 4.16
C ASP A 21 -7.52 -19.30 5.58
N TYR A 22 -6.98 -20.10 6.50
CA TYR A 22 -7.43 -20.14 7.89
C TYR A 22 -7.15 -18.83 8.67
N MET A 23 -6.42 -17.87 8.08
CA MET A 23 -6.16 -16.58 8.70
C MET A 23 -7.35 -15.62 8.67
N SER A 24 -8.31 -15.82 7.77
CA SER A 24 -9.57 -15.05 7.71
C SER A 24 -10.79 -15.96 7.56
N PRO A 25 -11.98 -15.56 8.04
CA PRO A 25 -13.21 -16.26 7.69
C PRO A 25 -13.41 -16.25 6.16
N ALA A 26 -13.85 -17.37 5.59
CA ALA A 26 -13.94 -17.55 4.14
C ALA A 26 -14.86 -16.52 3.43
N SER A 27 -15.85 -15.96 4.12
CA SER A 27 -16.85 -15.06 3.56
C SER A 27 -16.86 -13.67 4.21
N MET A 28 -15.82 -13.30 4.96
CA MET A 28 -15.77 -12.03 5.68
C MET A 28 -14.35 -11.46 5.70
N GLY A 29 -14.23 -10.22 5.26
CA GLY A 29 -13.01 -9.42 5.44
C GLY A 29 -12.99 -8.74 6.80
N LEU A 30 -11.81 -8.54 7.35
CA LEU A 30 -11.57 -7.73 8.54
C LEU A 30 -10.88 -6.43 8.15
N VAL A 31 -11.19 -5.35 8.87
CA VAL A 31 -10.60 -4.03 8.69
C VAL A 31 -10.39 -3.37 10.05
N TRP A 32 -9.23 -2.75 10.25
CA TRP A 32 -8.93 -2.02 11.48
C TRP A 32 -7.91 -0.90 11.25
N PHE A 33 -7.80 -0.01 12.24
CA PHE A 33 -6.77 1.02 12.28
C PHE A 33 -5.46 0.47 12.82
N THR A 34 -4.38 0.71 12.08
CA THR A 34 -3.01 0.39 12.49
C THR A 34 -2.55 1.29 13.63
N ALA A 35 -1.43 0.97 14.27
CA ALA A 35 -0.88 1.78 15.35
C ALA A 35 -0.59 3.25 14.94
N ASP A 36 -0.30 3.49 13.66
CA ASP A 36 -0.06 4.81 13.08
C ASP A 36 -1.27 5.46 12.40
N GLY A 37 -2.47 4.88 12.58
CA GLY A 37 -3.73 5.47 12.11
C GLY A 37 -4.08 5.21 10.64
N ARG A 38 -3.32 4.38 9.93
CA ARG A 38 -3.71 3.85 8.61
C ARG A 38 -4.75 2.73 8.74
N VAL A 39 -5.28 2.27 7.62
CA VAL A 39 -6.21 1.14 7.59
C VAL A 39 -5.50 -0.09 7.03
N LEU A 40 -5.61 -1.22 7.74
CA LEU A 40 -5.20 -2.53 7.24
C LEU A 40 -6.44 -3.38 6.98
N TYR A 41 -6.39 -4.13 5.88
CA TYR A 41 -7.39 -5.11 5.48
C TYR A 41 -6.81 -6.51 5.60
N LEU A 42 -7.67 -7.45 5.99
CA LEU A 42 -7.43 -8.88 5.94
C LEU A 42 -8.60 -9.51 5.18
N LEU A 43 -8.40 -9.90 3.92
CA LEU A 43 -9.47 -10.28 3.00
C LEU A 43 -9.30 -11.72 2.52
N PRO A 44 -10.35 -12.56 2.58
CA PRO A 44 -10.32 -13.87 1.92
C PRO A 44 -10.27 -13.71 0.39
N TRP A 45 -9.41 -14.46 -0.28
CA TRP A 45 -9.25 -14.44 -1.74
C TRP A 45 -8.68 -15.75 -2.27
N GLU A 46 -9.37 -16.42 -3.21
CA GLU A 46 -8.91 -17.61 -3.94
C GLU A 46 -8.25 -18.70 -3.07
N GLY A 47 -8.91 -19.10 -1.96
CA GLY A 47 -8.37 -20.12 -1.05
C GLY A 47 -7.12 -19.67 -0.27
N SER A 48 -6.96 -18.37 -0.10
CA SER A 48 -5.92 -17.71 0.69
C SER A 48 -6.49 -16.47 1.39
N THR A 49 -5.65 -15.79 2.16
CA THR A 49 -5.98 -14.52 2.80
C THR A 49 -4.97 -13.46 2.38
N ILE A 50 -5.45 -12.28 1.99
CA ILE A 50 -4.63 -11.12 1.64
C ILE A 50 -4.59 -10.15 2.82
N ALA A 51 -3.38 -9.79 3.27
CA ALA A 51 -3.16 -8.75 4.27
C ALA A 51 -2.44 -7.54 3.67
N GLY A 52 -2.93 -6.32 3.93
CA GLY A 52 -2.30 -5.10 3.43
C GLY A 52 -3.12 -3.84 3.66
N THR A 53 -2.63 -2.65 3.31
CA THR A 53 -1.40 -2.37 2.55
C THR A 53 -0.47 -1.44 3.33
N THR A 54 0.76 -1.29 2.84
CA THR A 54 1.68 -0.22 3.24
C THR A 54 1.50 1.05 2.42
N ASP A 55 2.00 2.15 2.99
CA ASP A 55 2.01 3.49 2.38
C ASP A 55 3.32 4.18 2.80
N LYS A 56 4.34 4.10 1.96
CA LYS A 56 5.63 4.77 2.14
C LYS A 56 6.02 5.43 0.82
N PRO A 57 6.75 6.56 0.84
CA PRO A 57 7.38 7.08 -0.36
C PRO A 57 8.34 6.06 -0.96
N GLY A 58 8.37 5.96 -2.29
CA GLY A 58 9.29 5.08 -2.99
C GLY A 58 9.75 5.66 -4.33
N GLU A 59 10.72 4.99 -4.93
CA GLU A 59 11.25 5.35 -6.24
C GLU A 59 10.47 4.67 -7.36
N VAL A 60 10.48 5.25 -8.56
CA VAL A 60 9.94 4.61 -9.76
C VAL A 60 10.85 3.46 -10.15
N THR A 61 10.28 2.25 -10.24
CA THR A 61 10.95 1.06 -10.74
C THR A 61 9.98 0.18 -11.50
N PHE A 62 10.48 -0.55 -12.50
CA PHE A 62 9.71 -1.59 -13.19
C PHE A 62 9.49 -2.83 -12.33
N GLU A 63 10.29 -3.03 -11.29
CA GLU A 63 10.23 -4.19 -10.41
C GLU A 63 10.09 -3.76 -8.93
N PRO A 64 8.93 -3.20 -8.53
CA PRO A 64 8.68 -2.91 -7.13
C PRO A 64 8.68 -4.21 -6.31
N ARG A 65 9.37 -4.20 -5.17
CA ARG A 65 9.48 -5.35 -4.27
C ARG A 65 9.05 -4.95 -2.87
N ALA A 66 8.32 -5.83 -2.21
CA ALA A 66 7.98 -5.62 -0.80
C ALA A 66 9.26 -5.67 0.04
N SER A 67 9.57 -4.57 0.73
CA SER A 67 10.72 -4.54 1.62
C SER A 67 10.48 -5.38 2.87
N ARG A 68 11.56 -5.86 3.51
CA ARG A 68 11.45 -6.56 4.80
C ARG A 68 10.75 -5.72 5.87
N GLU A 69 10.90 -4.40 5.81
CA GLU A 69 10.25 -3.50 6.75
C GLU A 69 8.73 -3.45 6.55
N GLU A 70 8.27 -3.42 5.30
CA GLU A 70 6.85 -3.48 4.98
C GLU A 70 6.22 -4.82 5.35
N VAL A 71 6.93 -5.93 5.10
CA VAL A 71 6.49 -7.27 5.53
C VAL A 71 6.34 -7.31 7.05
N ARG A 72 7.36 -6.86 7.79
CA ARG A 72 7.31 -6.82 9.26
C ARG A 72 6.20 -5.91 9.78
N PHE A 73 5.97 -4.77 9.14
CA PHE A 73 4.88 -3.88 9.49
C PHE A 73 3.52 -4.59 9.40
N ILE A 74 3.22 -5.24 8.27
CA ILE A 74 1.94 -5.95 8.09
C ILE A 74 1.80 -7.07 9.13
N LEU A 75 2.85 -7.87 9.34
CA LEU A 75 2.85 -8.93 10.35
C LEU A 75 2.61 -8.38 11.76
N SER A 76 3.28 -7.28 12.14
CA SER A 76 3.12 -6.68 13.46
C SER A 76 1.71 -6.13 13.69
N GLU A 77 1.11 -5.50 12.68
CA GLU A 77 -0.24 -4.95 12.78
C GLU A 77 -1.29 -6.05 12.89
N CYS A 78 -1.12 -7.15 12.14
CA CYS A 78 -1.98 -8.30 12.27
C CYS A 78 -1.83 -9.01 13.63
N ASN A 79 -0.60 -9.23 14.11
CA ASN A 79 -0.34 -9.86 15.41
C ASN A 79 -0.88 -9.05 16.60
N ARG A 80 -1.14 -7.77 16.42
CA ARG A 80 -1.76 -6.92 17.44
C ARG A 80 -3.25 -7.20 17.63
N VAL A 81 -3.91 -7.74 16.60
CA VAL A 81 -5.37 -7.92 16.56
C VAL A 81 -5.77 -9.40 16.51
N LEU A 82 -5.01 -10.22 15.78
CA LEU A 82 -5.31 -11.63 15.57
C LEU A 82 -4.82 -12.48 16.74
N ARG A 83 -5.63 -13.49 17.10
CA ARG A 83 -5.26 -14.47 18.13
C ARG A 83 -4.21 -15.47 17.63
N THR A 84 -4.25 -15.81 16.35
CA THR A 84 -3.28 -16.71 15.73
C THR A 84 -2.03 -15.92 15.39
N PRO A 85 -0.88 -16.20 16.02
CA PRO A 85 0.35 -15.48 15.73
C PRO A 85 0.84 -15.82 14.32
N MET A 86 1.45 -14.84 13.68
CA MET A 86 2.07 -14.95 12.36
C MET A 86 3.52 -14.53 12.41
N ASP A 87 4.32 -15.16 11.56
CA ASP A 87 5.70 -14.81 11.30
C ASP A 87 5.99 -14.89 9.80
N GLU A 88 7.25 -14.64 9.41
CA GLU A 88 7.66 -14.73 8.00
C GLU A 88 7.42 -16.11 7.40
N SER A 89 7.41 -17.19 8.21
CA SER A 89 7.17 -18.56 7.72
C SER A 89 5.71 -18.83 7.38
N THR A 90 4.79 -18.00 7.89
CA THR A 90 3.36 -18.06 7.56
C THR A 90 3.07 -17.51 6.16
N ILE A 91 3.97 -16.69 5.60
CA ILE A 91 3.76 -16.00 4.33
C ILE A 91 3.96 -16.98 3.16
N ARG A 92 2.94 -17.11 2.30
CA ARG A 92 3.01 -17.91 1.07
C ARG A 92 3.68 -17.15 -0.07
N SER A 93 3.35 -15.86 -0.21
CA SER A 93 3.96 -14.96 -1.18
C SER A 93 3.69 -13.50 -0.78
N CYS A 94 4.36 -12.57 -1.46
CA CYS A 94 4.11 -11.14 -1.32
C CYS A 94 4.21 -10.46 -2.68
N TRP A 95 3.53 -9.32 -2.82
CA TRP A 95 3.68 -8.45 -3.99
C TRP A 95 3.72 -7.00 -3.54
N CYS A 96 4.28 -6.15 -4.41
CA CYS A 96 4.29 -4.71 -4.25
C CYS A 96 3.89 -4.07 -5.58
N GLY A 97 3.05 -3.04 -5.52
CA GLY A 97 2.70 -2.22 -6.67
C GLY A 97 3.03 -0.74 -6.39
N LEU A 98 3.23 0.04 -7.44
CA LEU A 98 3.41 1.49 -7.33
C LEU A 98 2.09 2.19 -7.63
N ARG A 99 1.64 3.05 -6.71
CA ARG A 99 0.53 3.96 -6.96
C ARG A 99 1.06 5.24 -7.63
N PRO A 100 0.54 5.65 -8.79
CA PRO A 100 0.93 6.91 -9.44
C PRO A 100 0.18 8.07 -8.78
N LEU A 101 0.56 8.44 -7.55
CA LEU A 101 -0.11 9.53 -6.84
C LEU A 101 0.29 10.86 -7.48
N VAL A 102 -0.66 11.80 -7.53
CA VAL A 102 -0.43 13.12 -8.12
C VAL A 102 -0.41 14.17 -7.01
N ARG A 103 0.64 14.98 -6.99
CA ARG A 103 0.67 16.23 -6.23
C ARG A 103 -0.05 17.30 -7.05
N ASP A 104 -0.98 18.00 -6.43
CA ASP A 104 -1.55 19.19 -7.04
C ASP A 104 -0.42 20.20 -7.34
N PRO A 105 -0.19 20.58 -8.61
CA PRO A 105 0.87 21.51 -8.99
C PRO A 105 0.71 22.90 -8.34
N ASN A 106 -0.52 23.27 -7.93
CA ASN A 106 -0.84 24.52 -7.28
C ASN A 106 -0.70 24.46 -5.74
N ALA A 107 -0.52 23.27 -5.16
CA ALA A 107 -0.33 23.09 -3.72
C ALA A 107 1.12 23.37 -3.30
N ASP A 108 1.28 23.78 -2.03
CA ASP A 108 2.61 23.96 -1.44
C ASP A 108 3.39 22.63 -1.48
N PRO A 109 4.61 22.60 -2.07
CA PRO A 109 5.44 21.39 -2.12
C PRO A 109 5.75 20.76 -0.75
N SER A 110 5.74 21.56 0.33
CA SER A 110 5.98 21.08 1.69
C SER A 110 4.75 20.41 2.32
N ASP A 111 3.56 20.58 1.73
CA ASP A 111 2.35 19.94 2.21
C ASP A 111 2.28 18.49 1.68
N THR A 112 2.69 17.53 2.52
CA THR A 112 2.58 16.10 2.23
C THR A 112 1.18 15.55 2.41
N LYS A 113 0.24 16.32 2.98
CA LYS A 113 -1.18 15.94 3.07
C LYS A 113 -1.94 16.23 1.76
N ALA A 114 -1.35 17.03 0.87
CA ALA A 114 -1.89 17.36 -0.45
C ALA A 114 -1.59 16.30 -1.54
N ILE A 115 -1.10 15.11 -1.15
CA ILE A 115 -0.96 13.99 -2.09
C ILE A 115 -2.35 13.44 -2.36
N SER A 116 -2.88 13.76 -3.55
CA SER A 116 -4.21 13.33 -3.94
C SER A 116 -4.24 11.82 -4.15
N ARG A 117 -5.24 11.16 -3.56
CA ARG A 117 -5.68 9.82 -3.97
C ARG A 117 -6.77 9.88 -5.04
N ASP A 118 -7.15 11.09 -5.45
CA ASP A 118 -8.03 11.35 -6.58
C ASP A 118 -7.22 11.54 -7.87
N HIS A 119 -7.91 11.60 -8.99
CA HIS A 119 -7.33 11.82 -10.30
C HIS A 119 -7.20 13.32 -10.61
N VAL A 120 -6.16 13.69 -11.36
CA VAL A 120 -5.96 15.05 -11.89
C VAL A 120 -6.07 14.99 -13.41
N VAL A 121 -6.88 15.88 -13.98
CA VAL A 121 -7.05 16.02 -15.43
C VAL A 121 -6.58 17.41 -15.83
N GLU A 122 -5.59 17.47 -16.72
CA GLU A 122 -5.09 18.71 -17.31
C GLU A 122 -5.48 18.76 -18.79
N VAL A 123 -6.17 19.83 -19.19
CA VAL A 123 -6.50 20.09 -20.60
C VAL A 123 -5.46 21.06 -21.13
N LEU A 124 -4.58 20.57 -22.01
CA LEU A 124 -3.58 21.40 -22.66
C LEU A 124 -4.28 22.28 -23.71
N SER A 125 -4.06 23.59 -23.64
CA SER A 125 -4.48 24.51 -24.69
C SER A 125 -3.76 24.16 -26.01
N PRO A 126 -4.44 24.24 -27.16
CA PRO A 126 -3.85 23.90 -28.46
C PRO A 126 -2.70 24.85 -28.87
#